data_AF-A0A522QD48-F1
#
_entry.id   AF-A0A522QD48-F1
#
_cell.length_a   1.000
_cell.length_b   1.000
_cell.length_c   1.000
_cell.angle_alpha   90.00
_cell.angle_beta   90.00
_cell.angle_gamma   90.00
#
_symmetry.space_group_name_H-M   'P 1'
#
loop_
_entity.id
_entity.type
_entity.pdbx_description
1 polymer ?
#
loop_
_entity_poly.entity_id
_entity_poly.type
_entity_poly.pdbx_seq_one_letter_code
_entity_poly.pdbx_strand_id
1 'polypeptide(L)'
;RALLRAAGITGRIKSPSYAVLESYNLFNLYFYHFDFYRFSDPREWLDAGFREILQENAVILIEWPERAGGLLPPPDLDIHLRYANSGRLASLTAQSDRGRLWLKTLTPQVLNFLPKDSRAAKS
;
A
#
# COMPACT_ATOMS: atom_id res chain seq x y z
N ARG A 1 3.40 2.21 -7.33
CA ARG A 1 4.34 1.92 -8.47
C ARG A 1 5.60 1.16 -8.06
N ALA A 2 6.44 1.68 -7.16
CA ALA A 2 7.71 1.02 -6.79
C ALA A 2 7.52 -0.43 -6.31
N LEU A 3 6.49 -0.68 -5.50
CA LEU A 3 6.15 -2.03 -5.04
C LEU A 3 5.87 -3.01 -6.21
N LEU A 4 5.02 -2.61 -7.15
CA LEU A 4 4.69 -3.42 -8.34
C LEU A 4 5.93 -3.71 -9.19
N ARG A 5 6.84 -2.74 -9.33
CA ARG A 5 8.13 -2.95 -10.00
C ARG A 5 9.01 -3.95 -9.25
N ALA A 6 9.16 -3.78 -7.94
CA ALA A 6 9.92 -4.69 -7.10
C ALA A 6 9.34 -6.11 -7.10
N ALA A 7 8.02 -6.25 -7.26
CA ALA A 7 7.36 -7.53 -7.39
C ALA A 7 7.66 -8.23 -8.74
N GLY A 8 8.09 -7.49 -9.77
CA GLY A 8 8.43 -8.04 -11.08
C GLY A 8 7.50 -7.63 -12.23
N ILE A 9 6.55 -6.70 -12.00
CA ILE A 9 5.76 -6.14 -13.10
C ILE A 9 6.68 -5.30 -13.99
N THR A 10 6.81 -5.66 -15.26
CA THR A 10 7.67 -4.96 -16.24
C THR A 10 6.90 -4.03 -17.18
N GLY A 11 5.61 -4.30 -17.41
CA GLY A 11 4.73 -3.51 -18.28
C GLY A 11 4.45 -2.08 -17.78
N ARG A 12 3.66 -1.31 -18.51
CA ARG A 12 3.30 0.06 -18.10
C ARG A 12 2.47 0.03 -16.80
N ILE A 13 2.92 0.74 -15.76
CA ILE A 13 2.18 0.90 -14.50
C ILE A 13 1.57 2.31 -14.46
N LYS A 14 0.25 2.38 -14.48
CA LYS A 14 -0.51 3.63 -14.45
C LYS A 14 -0.89 3.99 -13.01
N SER A 15 -1.23 5.26 -12.80
CA SER A 15 -1.94 5.67 -11.57
C SER A 15 -3.43 5.46 -11.84
N PRO A 16 -4.21 4.87 -10.92
CA PRO A 16 -5.66 4.68 -11.10
C PRO A 16 -6.46 5.98 -11.00
N SER A 17 -5.85 7.16 -10.98
CA SER A 17 -6.49 8.43 -10.62
C SER A 17 -7.69 8.86 -11.47
N TYR A 18 -7.99 8.16 -12.58
CA TYR A 18 -9.24 8.29 -13.35
C TYR A 18 -10.06 6.99 -13.41
N ALA A 19 -9.41 5.82 -13.35
CA ALA A 19 -10.09 4.52 -13.45
C ALA A 19 -10.55 3.97 -12.09
N VAL A 20 -10.15 4.61 -10.98
CA VAL A 20 -10.31 4.17 -9.58
C VAL A 20 -9.54 2.90 -9.26
N LEU A 21 -9.53 1.91 -10.16
CA LEU A 21 -8.83 0.64 -10.03
C LEU A 21 -7.94 0.37 -11.25
N GLU A 22 -6.71 -0.09 -10.98
CA GLU A 22 -5.84 -0.74 -11.95
C GLU A 22 -5.48 -2.13 -11.44
N SER A 23 -5.49 -3.14 -12.30
CA SER A 23 -5.12 -4.52 -11.94
C SER A 23 -3.87 -4.98 -12.69
N TYR A 24 -3.06 -5.78 -12.01
CA TYR A 24 -1.85 -6.39 -12.57
C TYR A 24 -1.81 -7.84 -12.13
N ASN A 25 -1.36 -8.73 -13.02
CA ASN A 25 -1.15 -10.13 -12.69
C ASN A 25 0.34 -10.45 -12.84
N LEU A 26 0.86 -11.16 -11.84
CA LEU A 26 2.15 -11.82 -11.92
C LEU A 26 1.98 -13.31 -11.57
N PHE A 27 1.96 -14.16 -12.60
CA PHE A 27 1.68 -15.59 -12.48
C PHE A 27 0.34 -15.88 -11.79
N ASN A 28 0.37 -16.31 -10.52
CA ASN A 28 -0.83 -16.63 -9.73
C ASN A 28 -1.17 -15.56 -8.69
N LEU A 29 -0.40 -14.46 -8.63
CA LEU A 29 -0.59 -13.36 -7.68
C LEU A 29 -1.16 -12.14 -8.39
N TYR A 30 -2.32 -11.70 -7.92
CA TYR A 30 -2.99 -10.50 -8.42
C TYR A 30 -2.59 -9.27 -7.59
N PHE A 31 -2.48 -8.13 -8.24
CA PHE A 31 -2.33 -6.84 -7.59
C PHE A 31 -3.48 -5.93 -8.02
N TYR A 32 -4.17 -5.36 -7.04
CA TYR A 32 -5.21 -4.37 -7.26
C TYR A 32 -4.76 -3.04 -6.66
N HIS A 33 -4.64 -2.02 -7.49
CA HIS A 33 -4.27 -0.67 -7.06
C HIS A 33 -5.50 0.23 -7.15
N PHE A 34 -6.02 0.60 -5.99
CA PHE A 34 -7.09 1.57 -5.83
C PHE A 34 -6.55 2.96 -5.52
N ASP A 35 -7.16 3.99 -6.11
CA ASP A 35 -6.93 5.39 -5.79
C ASP A 35 -8.28 6.08 -5.54
N PHE A 36 -8.59 6.32 -4.27
CA PHE A 36 -9.85 6.94 -3.86
C PHE A 36 -9.77 8.46 -3.73
N TYR A 37 -8.72 9.11 -4.25
CA TYR A 37 -8.58 10.57 -4.18
C TYR A 37 -9.84 11.33 -4.66
N ARG A 38 -10.56 10.77 -5.64
CA ARG A 38 -11.76 11.37 -6.24
C ARG A 38 -13.08 10.86 -5.67
N PHE A 39 -13.06 9.91 -4.74
CA PHE A 39 -14.29 9.44 -4.10
C PHE A 39 -14.90 10.57 -3.28
N SER A 40 -16.16 10.83 -3.56
CA SER A 40 -16.95 11.88 -2.91
C SER A 40 -17.89 11.30 -1.86
N ASP A 41 -18.33 10.05 -2.06
CA ASP A 41 -19.18 9.31 -1.16
C ASP A 41 -18.57 7.92 -0.89
N PRO A 42 -18.34 7.55 0.39
CA PRO A 42 -17.88 6.22 0.76
C PRO A 42 -18.70 5.07 0.15
N ARG A 43 -20.00 5.27 -0.09
CA ARG A 43 -20.90 4.25 -0.68
C ARG A 43 -20.51 3.86 -2.11
N GLU A 44 -19.77 4.71 -2.84
CA GLU A 44 -19.23 4.40 -4.16
C GLU A 44 -18.41 3.09 -4.15
N TRP A 45 -17.77 2.76 -3.02
CA TRP A 45 -17.08 1.47 -2.85
C TRP A 45 -18.01 0.26 -2.93
N LEU A 46 -19.20 0.35 -2.33
CA LEU A 46 -20.20 -0.72 -2.34
C LEU A 46 -20.87 -0.80 -3.70
N ASP A 47 -21.23 0.34 -4.27
CA ASP A 47 -21.95 0.44 -5.54
C ASP A 47 -21.09 -0.02 -6.73
N ALA A 48 -19.77 0.17 -6.64
CA ALA A 48 -18.84 -0.23 -7.70
C ALA A 48 -18.69 -1.75 -7.87
N GLY A 49 -19.14 -2.56 -6.90
CA GLY A 49 -19.04 -4.03 -6.99
C GLY A 49 -17.60 -4.53 -7.10
N PHE A 50 -16.65 -3.81 -6.50
CA PHE A 50 -15.23 -4.18 -6.59
C PHE A 50 -14.93 -5.46 -5.80
N ARG A 51 -15.68 -5.76 -4.75
CA ARG A 51 -15.41 -6.92 -3.89
C ARG A 51 -15.55 -8.23 -4.65
N GLU A 52 -16.46 -8.27 -5.62
CA GLU A 52 -16.82 -9.43 -6.42
C GLU A 52 -15.73 -9.78 -7.45
N ILE A 53 -14.86 -8.83 -7.80
CA ILE A 53 -13.79 -9.04 -8.80
C ILE A 53 -12.41 -9.32 -8.19
N LEU A 54 -12.27 -9.19 -6.87
CA LEU A 54 -11.01 -9.45 -6.17
C LEU A 54 -10.76 -10.96 -6.09
N GLN A 55 -9.60 -11.39 -6.57
CA GLN A 55 -9.14 -12.77 -6.38
C GLN A 55 -8.67 -13.00 -4.94
N GLU A 56 -8.79 -14.25 -4.47
CA GLU A 56 -8.34 -14.64 -3.12
C GLU A 56 -6.83 -14.44 -2.94
N ASN A 57 -6.03 -14.85 -3.92
CA ASN A 57 -4.58 -14.68 -3.90
C ASN A 57 -4.18 -13.33 -4.50
N ALA A 58 -4.41 -12.26 -3.74
CA ALA A 58 -4.16 -10.91 -4.17
C ALA A 58 -3.49 -10.02 -3.11
N VAL A 59 -2.72 -9.05 -3.60
CA VAL A 59 -2.25 -7.89 -2.85
C VAL A 59 -3.09 -6.68 -3.26
N ILE A 60 -3.74 -6.05 -2.29
CA ILE A 60 -4.56 -4.86 -2.51
C ILE A 60 -3.81 -3.65 -1.98
N LEU A 61 -3.63 -2.65 -2.84
CA LEU A 61 -2.97 -1.38 -2.55
C LEU A 61 -4.01 -0.28 -2.64
N ILE A 62 -4.23 0.46 -1.56
CA ILE A 62 -5.25 1.50 -1.51
C ILE A 62 -4.59 2.84 -1.19
N GLU A 63 -4.76 3.81 -2.07
CA GLU A 63 -4.44 5.22 -1.81
C GLU A 63 -5.69 5.96 -1.33
N TRP A 64 -5.51 6.83 -0.33
CA TRP A 64 -6.59 7.59 0.33
C TRP A 64 -7.72 6.71 0.90
N PRO A 65 -7.42 5.63 1.66
CA PRO A 65 -8.45 4.73 2.19
C PRO A 65 -9.53 5.43 3.02
N GLU A 66 -9.21 6.55 3.66
CA GLU A 66 -10.15 7.38 4.42
C GLU A 66 -11.36 7.86 3.59
N ARG A 67 -11.23 7.97 2.27
CA ARG A 67 -12.31 8.40 1.36
C ARG A 67 -13.39 7.34 1.19
N ALA A 68 -13.05 6.07 1.38
CA ALA A 68 -14.02 4.97 1.42
C ALA A 68 -14.60 4.74 2.84
N GLY A 69 -14.25 5.58 3.82
CA GLY A 69 -14.74 5.50 5.18
C GLY A 69 -14.49 4.15 5.84
N GLY A 70 -15.38 3.75 6.76
CA GLY A 70 -15.30 2.47 7.47
C GLY A 70 -15.78 1.24 6.67
N LEU A 71 -15.93 1.36 5.34
CA LEU A 71 -16.47 0.29 4.49
C LEU A 71 -15.39 -0.65 3.95
N LEU A 72 -14.13 -0.22 4.03
CA LEU A 72 -12.99 -1.07 3.68
C LEU A 72 -12.79 -2.16 4.74
N PRO A 73 -12.35 -3.36 4.31
CA PRO A 73 -11.83 -4.32 5.27
C PRO A 73 -10.61 -3.74 5.99
N PRO A 74 -10.33 -4.17 7.24
CA PRO A 74 -9.13 -3.74 7.94
C PRO A 74 -7.89 -4.13 7.12
N PRO A 75 -6.92 -3.22 6.95
CA PRO A 75 -5.69 -3.55 6.23
C PRO A 75 -4.84 -4.51 7.07
N ASP A 76 -3.89 -5.19 6.43
CA ASP A 76 -2.81 -5.87 7.17
C ASP A 76 -1.73 -4.88 7.62
N LEU A 77 -1.49 -3.85 6.82
CA LEU A 77 -0.41 -2.89 6.97
C LEU A 77 -0.84 -1.49 6.54
N ASP A 78 -0.75 -0.53 7.45
CA ASP A 78 -0.87 0.90 7.15
C ASP A 78 0.49 1.50 6.82
N ILE A 79 0.53 2.36 5.81
CA ILE A 79 1.73 3.09 5.40
C ILE A 79 1.41 4.58 5.35
N HIS A 80 2.02 5.35 6.25
CA HIS A 80 1.92 6.80 6.27
C HIS A 80 3.20 7.42 5.74
N LEU A 81 3.06 8.27 4.72
CA LEU A 81 4.17 9.03 4.15
C LEU A 81 4.06 10.50 4.56
N ARG A 82 5.13 11.06 5.13
CA ARG A 82 5.22 12.49 5.47
C ARG A 82 6.43 13.11 4.77
N TYR A 83 6.31 14.38 4.39
CA TYR A 83 7.44 15.13 3.85
C TYR A 83 8.56 15.26 4.89
N ALA A 84 9.81 15.07 4.46
CA ALA A 84 10.98 15.22 5.31
C ALA A 84 12.15 15.76 4.47
N ASN A 85 12.40 17.07 4.54
CA ASN A 85 13.43 17.77 3.75
C ASN A 85 13.33 17.44 2.26
N SER A 86 14.38 16.86 1.67
CA SER A 86 14.46 16.43 0.27
C SER A 86 13.78 15.09 -0.03
N GLY A 87 13.16 14.44 0.97
CA GLY A 87 12.59 13.11 0.85
C GLY A 87 11.27 12.93 1.61
N ARG A 88 10.99 11.68 1.96
CA ARG A 88 9.79 11.29 2.71
C ARG A 88 10.18 10.35 3.84
N LEU A 89 9.53 10.52 4.99
CA LEU A 89 9.53 9.53 6.06
C LEU A 89 8.33 8.61 5.88
N ALA A 90 8.57 7.30 5.82
CA ALA A 90 7.53 6.29 5.82
C ALA A 90 7.40 5.69 7.22
N SER A 91 6.21 5.75 7.79
CA SER A 91 5.84 5.03 9.02
C SER A 91 4.93 3.87 8.65
N LEU A 92 5.27 2.67 9.10
CA LEU A 92 4.52 1.46 8.79
C LEU A 92 3.94 0.88 10.09
N THR A 93 2.66 0.55 10.08
CA THR A 93 1.95 -0.02 11.24
C THR A 93 1.25 -1.30 10.82
N ALA A 94 1.59 -2.42 11.46
CA ALA A 94 0.90 -3.68 11.21
C ALA A 94 -0.43 -3.71 11.99
N GLN A 95 -1.49 -4.10 11.30
CA GLN A 95 -2.84 -4.23 11.83
C GLN A 95 -3.32 -5.69 11.90
N SER A 96 -2.55 -6.62 11.32
CA SER A 96 -2.79 -8.06 11.38
C SER A 96 -1.49 -8.83 11.70
N ASP A 97 -1.62 -10.12 12.05
CA ASP A 97 -0.46 -11.00 12.24
C ASP A 97 0.36 -11.18 10.96
N ARG A 98 -0.31 -11.18 9.81
CA ARG A 98 0.35 -11.19 8.51
C ARG A 98 1.16 -9.91 8.29
N GLY A 99 0.61 -8.75 8.62
CA GLY A 99 1.33 -7.48 8.59
C GLY A 99 2.54 -7.44 9.54
N ARG A 100 2.40 -8.02 10.74
CA ARG A 100 3.51 -8.14 11.71
C ARG A 100 4.64 -9.01 11.15
N LEU A 101 4.29 -10.11 10.49
CA LEU A 101 5.25 -10.98 9.80
C LEU A 101 6.00 -10.24 8.68
N TRP A 102 5.29 -9.45 7.88
CA TRP A 102 5.92 -8.60 6.86
C TRP A 102 6.89 -7.59 7.47
N LEU A 103 6.48 -6.87 8.52
CA LEU A 103 7.38 -5.92 9.21
C LEU A 103 8.61 -6.59 9.80
N LYS A 104 8.46 -7.77 10.42
CA LYS A 104 9.60 -8.54 10.93
C LYS A 104 10.58 -8.92 9.81
N THR A 105 10.07 -9.19 8.61
CA THR A 105 10.87 -9.54 7.43
C THR A 105 11.59 -8.30 6.84
N LEU A 106 10.96 -7.12 6.92
CA LEU A 106 11.52 -5.84 6.46
C LEU A 106 12.53 -5.23 7.45
N THR A 107 12.37 -5.44 8.75
CA THR A 107 13.20 -4.82 9.81
C THR A 107 14.71 -5.05 9.62
N PRO A 108 15.20 -6.26 9.25
CA PRO A 108 16.60 -6.48 8.91
C PRO A 108 17.10 -5.61 7.74
N GLN A 109 16.23 -5.27 6.79
CA GLN A 109 16.59 -4.51 5.58
C GLN A 109 16.53 -3.00 5.83
N VAL A 110 15.57 -2.50 6.61
CA VAL A 110 15.44 -1.06 6.93
C VAL A 110 16.64 -0.53 7.71
N LEU A 111 17.20 -1.34 8.62
CA LEU A 111 18.43 -0.98 9.35
C LEU A 111 19.65 -0.74 8.44
N ASN A 112 19.66 -1.32 7.23
CA ASN A 112 20.73 -1.11 6.24
C ASN A 112 20.55 0.19 5.44
N PHE A 113 19.38 0.83 5.50
CA PHE A 113 19.07 2.07 4.80
C PHE A 113 19.06 3.30 5.73
N LEU A 114 19.22 3.11 7.05
CA LEU A 114 19.41 4.24 7.95
C LEU A 114 20.81 4.85 7.74
N PRO A 115 20.94 6.17 7.54
CA PRO A 115 22.24 6.82 7.52
C PRO A 115 22.96 6.52 8.84
N LYS A 116 24.28 6.27 8.75
CA LYS A 116 25.10 5.82 9.88
C LYS A 116 25.09 6.76 11.09
N ASP A 117 24.67 8.01 10.91
CA ASP A 117 24.72 9.05 11.94
C ASP A 117 23.53 9.05 12.92
N SER A 118 22.51 8.21 12.72
CA SER A 118 21.35 8.16 13.63
C SER A 118 21.63 7.44 14.97
N ARG A 119 22.85 6.91 15.19
CA ARG A 119 23.23 6.24 16.47
C ARG A 119 23.80 7.20 17.52
N ALA A 120 23.83 8.51 17.27
CA ALA A 120 24.30 9.51 18.23
C ALA A 120 23.15 10.32 18.84
N ALA A 121 22.27 9.65 19.60
CA ALA A 121 21.32 10.33 20.50
C ALA A 121 20.84 9.38 21.60
N LYS A 122 21.79 8.79 22.33
CA LYS A 122 21.57 8.30 23.69
C LYS A 122 22.81 8.68 24.49
N SER A 123 22.76 9.86 25.10
CA SER A 123 23.54 10.23 26.27
C SER A 123 22.58 10.49 27.41
#